data_AF-A0A6M7UW48-F1
#
_entry.id   AF-A0A6M7UW48-F1
#
_cell.length_a   1.000
_cell.length_b   1.000
_cell.length_c   1.000
_cell.angle_alpha   90.00
_cell.angle_beta   90.00
_cell.angle_gamma   90.00
#
_symmetry.space_group_name_H-M   'P 1'
#
loop_
_entity.id
_entity.type
_entity.pdbx_description
1 polymer ?
#
loop_
_entity_poly.entity_id
_entity_poly.type
_entity_poly.pdbx_seq_one_letter_code
_entity_poly.pdbx_strand_id
1 'polypeptide(L)'
;MRIRTLNDRLRKTGVGGRMVMTAGVAALPATEIVAILLAISSFDAFDAANDPWGEHDCALLHVGERQLFWKIDCYDRKLANLSPDPADPAVTTRVMTVMLPEEY
;
A
#
# COMPACT_ATOMS: atom_id res chain seq x y z
N MET A 1 -6.22 8.32 13.26
CA MET A 1 -6.28 9.45 12.31
C MET A 1 -7.10 9.10 11.07
N ARG A 2 -7.60 10.10 10.33
CA ARG A 2 -8.39 9.90 9.09
C ARG A 2 -7.59 9.20 7.99
N ILE A 3 -6.33 9.59 7.80
CA ILE A 3 -5.42 9.01 6.79
C ILE A 3 -5.26 7.50 7.01
N ARG A 4 -4.91 7.08 8.24
CA ARG A 4 -4.87 5.68 8.67
C ARG A 4 -6.12 4.90 8.28
N THR A 5 -7.32 5.45 8.56
CA THR A 5 -8.59 4.76 8.25
C THR A 5 -8.76 4.54 6.75
N LEU A 6 -8.35 5.51 5.93
CA LEU A 6 -8.45 5.42 4.48
C LEU A 6 -7.38 4.47 3.89
N ASN A 7 -6.18 4.47 4.44
CA ASN A 7 -5.10 3.56 4.07
C ASN A 7 -5.44 2.11 4.46
N ASP A 8 -5.94 1.90 5.68
CA ASP A 8 -6.45 0.60 6.13
C ASP A 8 -7.59 0.11 5.24
N ARG A 9 -8.53 0.98 4.82
CA ARG A 9 -9.59 0.59 3.89
C ARG A 9 -9.01 0.09 2.57
N LEU A 10 -8.05 0.80 1.99
CA LEU A 10 -7.42 0.40 0.73
C LEU A 10 -6.67 -0.92 0.87
N ARG A 11 -5.74 -1.03 1.82
CA ARG A 11 -4.89 -2.23 1.95
C ARG A 11 -5.69 -3.49 2.36
N LYS A 12 -6.77 -3.32 3.13
CA LYS A 12 -7.59 -4.45 3.63
C LYS A 12 -8.65 -4.92 2.66
N THR A 13 -9.20 -4.00 1.84
CA THR A 13 -10.39 -4.30 1.02
C THR A 13 -10.21 -4.02 -0.46
N GLY A 14 -9.13 -3.35 -0.86
CA GLY A 14 -8.93 -2.86 -2.22
C GLY A 14 -9.79 -1.65 -2.59
N VAL A 15 -10.56 -1.09 -1.64
CA VAL A 15 -11.53 -0.01 -1.90
C VAL A 15 -10.98 1.35 -1.45
N GLY A 16 -11.26 2.38 -2.24
CA GLY A 16 -10.92 3.78 -1.90
C GLY A 16 -9.63 4.29 -2.53
N GLY A 17 -9.07 3.53 -3.47
CA GLY A 17 -7.87 3.90 -4.22
C GLY A 17 -7.63 2.95 -5.38
N ARG A 18 -6.40 3.00 -5.91
CA ARG A 18 -5.90 2.07 -6.92
C ARG A 18 -4.88 1.16 -6.26
N MET A 19 -4.84 -0.10 -6.69
CA MET A 19 -3.76 -1.02 -6.37
C MET A 19 -3.01 -1.35 -7.65
N VAL A 20 -1.70 -1.20 -7.62
CA VAL A 20 -0.81 -1.52 -8.74
C VAL A 20 0.31 -2.42 -8.23
N MET A 21 0.83 -3.23 -9.15
CA MET A 21 1.94 -4.15 -8.89
C MET A 21 3.04 -3.85 -9.89
N THR A 22 4.29 -3.90 -9.45
CA THR A 22 5.44 -3.88 -10.36
C THR A 22 5.49 -5.13 -11.22
N ALA A 23 6.31 -5.10 -12.27
CA ALA A 23 6.45 -6.22 -13.19
C ALA A 23 6.92 -7.49 -12.47
N GLY A 24 7.84 -7.38 -11.51
CA GLY A 24 8.33 -8.52 -10.72
C GLY A 24 7.21 -9.21 -9.94
N VAL A 25 6.34 -8.43 -9.28
CA VAL A 25 5.19 -8.99 -8.54
C VAL A 25 4.11 -9.53 -9.49
N ALA A 26 3.84 -8.83 -10.60
CA ALA A 26 2.83 -9.24 -11.58
C ALA A 26 3.21 -10.52 -12.35
N ALA A 27 4.50 -10.85 -12.44
CA ALA A 27 5.00 -12.07 -13.07
C ALA A 27 4.86 -13.32 -12.18
N LEU A 28 4.49 -13.17 -10.91
CA LEU A 28 4.35 -14.27 -9.98
C LEU A 28 3.10 -15.12 -10.27
N PRO A 29 3.09 -16.40 -9.86
CA PRO A 29 1.88 -17.21 -9.88
C PRO A 29 0.72 -16.54 -9.13
N ALA A 30 -0.50 -16.68 -9.65
CA ALA A 30 -1.68 -16.06 -9.04
C ALA A 30 -1.89 -16.45 -7.57
N THR A 31 -1.52 -17.68 -7.19
CA THR A 31 -1.55 -18.17 -5.80
C THR A 31 -0.62 -17.37 -4.89
N GLU A 32 0.55 -16.97 -5.38
CA GLU A 32 1.50 -16.14 -4.63
C GLU A 32 1.02 -14.70 -4.54
N ILE A 33 0.47 -14.14 -5.62
CA ILE A 33 -0.15 -12.80 -5.60
C ILE A 33 -1.29 -12.75 -4.57
N VAL A 34 -2.14 -13.78 -4.51
CA VAL A 34 -3.21 -13.88 -3.50
C VAL A 34 -2.62 -13.94 -2.09
N ALA A 35 -1.58 -14.73 -1.86
CA ALA A 35 -0.90 -14.80 -0.57
C ALA A 35 -0.31 -13.45 -0.14
N ILE A 36 0.28 -12.69 -1.09
CA ILE A 36 0.81 -11.35 -0.86
C ILE A 36 -0.32 -10.38 -0.46
N LEU A 37 -1.41 -10.34 -1.23
CA LEU A 37 -2.55 -9.47 -0.91
C LEU A 37 -3.17 -9.80 0.45
N LEU A 38 -3.27 -11.09 0.80
CA LEU A 38 -3.74 -11.53 2.12
C LEU A 38 -2.79 -11.08 3.24
N ALA A 39 -1.48 -11.21 3.04
CA ALA A 39 -0.48 -10.74 4.00
C ALA A 39 -0.56 -9.22 4.22
N ILE A 40 -0.68 -8.43 3.14
CA ILE A 40 -0.87 -6.97 3.21
C ILE A 40 -2.15 -6.61 3.96
N SER A 41 -3.26 -7.30 3.68
CA SER A 41 -4.55 -7.05 4.34
C SER A 41 -4.52 -7.37 5.83
N SER A 42 -3.72 -8.37 6.23
CA SER A 42 -3.65 -8.85 7.62
C SER A 42 -2.54 -8.19 8.42
N PHE A 43 -1.60 -7.48 7.79
CA PHE A 43 -0.47 -6.86 8.46
C PHE A 43 -0.93 -5.83 9.51
N ASP A 44 -0.44 -5.98 10.74
CA ASP A 44 -0.77 -5.11 11.87
C ASP A 44 0.44 -4.77 12.76
N ALA A 45 1.63 -5.25 12.38
CA ALA A 45 2.90 -4.99 13.07
C ALA A 45 3.47 -3.59 12.77
N PHE A 46 2.64 -2.55 12.91
CA PHE A 46 3.07 -1.16 12.82
C PHE A 46 3.62 -0.69 14.16
N ASP A 47 4.80 -0.07 14.13
CA ASP A 47 5.46 0.49 15.31
C ASP A 47 6.09 1.86 15.00
N ALA A 48 6.69 2.49 15.99
CA ALA A 48 7.28 3.81 15.83
C ALA A 48 8.50 3.85 14.89
N ALA A 49 9.11 2.69 14.59
CA ALA A 49 10.26 2.60 13.70
C ALA A 49 9.83 2.47 12.23
N ASN A 50 8.77 1.72 11.95
CA ASN A 50 8.28 1.51 10.59
C ASN A 50 7.13 2.44 10.17
N ASP A 51 6.42 3.04 11.13
CA ASP A 51 5.28 3.94 10.89
C ASP A 51 5.30 5.12 11.88
N PRO A 52 6.29 6.03 11.76
CA PRO A 52 6.46 7.15 12.69
C PRO A 52 5.26 8.12 12.69
N TRP A 53 4.49 8.16 11.61
CA TRP A 53 3.31 9.01 11.45
C TRP A 53 2.01 8.32 11.82
N GLY A 54 2.04 7.00 12.05
CA GLY A 54 0.84 6.25 12.40
C GLY A 54 -0.17 6.21 11.25
N GLU A 55 0.27 6.27 10.00
CA GLU A 55 -0.58 6.39 8.80
C GLU A 55 -0.88 5.05 8.15
N HIS A 56 -0.15 3.99 8.52
CA HIS A 56 -0.25 2.67 7.89
C HIS A 56 -0.09 2.76 6.36
N ASP A 57 0.84 3.61 5.90
CA ASP A 57 1.01 3.93 4.49
C ASP A 57 2.04 3.02 3.80
N CYS A 58 2.96 2.39 4.54
CA CYS A 58 3.91 1.43 3.99
C CYS A 58 4.28 0.35 5.00
N ALA A 59 4.77 -0.78 4.48
CA ALA A 59 5.44 -1.78 5.29
C ALA A 59 6.32 -2.69 4.42
N LEU A 60 7.28 -3.31 5.10
CA LEU A 60 8.06 -4.42 4.57
C LEU A 60 7.61 -5.71 5.27
N LEU A 61 7.30 -6.75 4.50
CA LEU A 61 6.83 -8.02 5.03
C LEU A 61 7.39 -9.21 4.25
N HIS A 62 7.28 -10.40 4.83
CA HIS A 62 7.69 -11.64 4.19
C HIS A 62 6.48 -12.52 3.86
N VAL A 63 6.48 -13.10 2.66
CA VAL A 63 5.51 -14.10 2.20
C VAL A 63 6.28 -15.33 1.77
N GLY A 64 6.30 -16.35 2.62
CA GLY A 64 7.26 -17.45 2.48
C GLY A 64 8.70 -16.93 2.63
N GLU A 65 9.57 -17.28 1.69
CA GLU A 65 10.96 -16.81 1.65
C GLU A 65 11.11 -15.44 0.98
N ARG A 66 10.04 -14.87 0.44
CA ARG A 66 10.10 -13.63 -0.33
C ARG A 66 9.81 -12.41 0.53
N GLN A 67 10.71 -11.44 0.46
CA GLN A 67 10.50 -10.11 1.01
C GLN A 67 9.70 -9.25 0.02
N LEU A 68 8.70 -8.54 0.52
CA LEU A 68 7.82 -7.64 -0.24
C LEU A 68 7.82 -6.27 0.43
N PHE A 69 7.81 -5.23 -0.39
CA PHE A 69 7.56 -3.87 0.05
C PHE A 69 6.26 -3.36 -0.59
N TRP A 70 5.46 -2.64 0.19
CA TRP A 70 4.32 -1.92 -0.34
C TRP A 70 4.22 -0.54 0.29
N LYS A 71 3.67 0.40 -0.47
CA LYS A 71 3.39 1.75 0.01
C LYS A 71 2.12 2.32 -0.62
N ILE A 72 1.53 3.33 0.02
CA ILE A 72 0.35 4.07 -0.40
C ILE A 72 0.74 5.54 -0.57
N ASP A 73 0.81 5.97 -1.82
CA ASP A 73 1.05 7.38 -2.15
C ASP A 73 -0.29 8.11 -2.34
N CYS A 74 -0.37 9.35 -1.86
CA CYS A 74 -1.53 10.22 -2.02
C CYS A 74 -1.26 11.31 -3.07
N TYR A 75 -1.90 11.19 -4.24
CA TYR A 75 -1.78 12.15 -5.33
C TYR A 75 -3.02 13.03 -5.45
N ASP A 76 -2.91 14.14 -6.18
CA ASP A 76 -4.07 14.90 -6.65
C ASP A 76 -4.98 14.03 -7.56
N ARG A 77 -6.16 14.56 -7.90
CA ARG A 77 -7.11 13.86 -8.80
C ARG A 77 -6.57 13.63 -10.22
N LYS A 78 -5.51 14.33 -10.62
CA LYS A 78 -4.88 14.21 -11.94
C LYS A 78 -3.68 13.25 -11.95
N LEU A 79 -3.28 12.72 -10.79
CA LEU A 79 -2.06 11.92 -10.61
C LEU A 79 -0.79 12.66 -11.06
N ALA A 80 -0.79 13.99 -10.99
CA ALA A 80 0.33 14.82 -11.47
C ALA A 80 1.23 15.30 -10.33
N ASN A 81 0.65 15.51 -9.15
CA ASN A 81 1.35 16.00 -7.96
C ASN A 81 0.86 15.26 -6.71
N LEU A 82 1.53 15.47 -5.58
CA LEU A 82 1.03 15.05 -4.28
C LEU A 82 -0.31 15.74 -3.96
N SER A 83 -1.16 15.04 -3.23
CA SER A 83 -2.45 15.59 -2.80
C SER A 83 -2.25 16.79 -1.88
N PRO A 84 -3.04 17.88 -2.04
CA PRO A 84 -3.02 19.00 -1.10
C PRO A 84 -3.58 18.64 0.28
N ASP A 85 -4.42 17.61 0.37
CA ASP A 85 -4.95 17.08 1.63
C ASP A 85 -5.17 15.57 1.53
N PRO A 86 -4.20 14.75 1.99
CA PRO A 86 -4.33 13.30 2.00
C PRO A 86 -5.57 12.81 2.76
N ALA A 87 -6.07 13.55 3.76
CA ALA A 87 -7.23 13.14 4.56
C ALA A 87 -8.58 13.33 3.84
N ASP A 88 -8.62 14.11 2.74
CA ASP A 88 -9.81 14.37 1.93
C ASP A 88 -9.84 13.51 0.64
N PRO A 89 -10.75 12.52 0.55
CA PRO A 89 -10.94 11.71 -0.66
C PRO A 89 -11.46 12.48 -1.88
N ALA A 90 -12.06 13.65 -1.71
CA ALA A 90 -12.59 14.45 -2.82
C ALA A 90 -11.46 15.05 -3.68
N VAL A 91 -10.32 15.35 -3.07
CA VAL A 91 -9.13 15.91 -3.75
C VAL A 91 -7.99 14.91 -3.91
N THR A 92 -8.06 13.76 -3.25
CA THR A 92 -7.00 12.74 -3.26
C THR A 92 -7.32 11.52 -4.14
N THR A 93 -6.29 11.00 -4.82
CA THR A 93 -6.23 9.65 -5.35
C THR A 93 -5.16 8.86 -4.61
N ARG A 94 -5.56 7.82 -3.88
CA ARG A 94 -4.62 6.89 -3.22
C ARG A 94 -4.18 5.82 -4.19
N VAL A 95 -2.87 5.57 -4.24
CA VAL A 95 -2.29 4.51 -5.06
C VAL A 95 -1.43 3.63 -4.16
N MET A 96 -1.86 2.39 -3.96
CA MET A 96 -1.06 1.37 -3.31
C MET A 96 -0.20 0.67 -4.36
N THR A 97 1.12 0.70 -4.18
CA THR A 97 2.08 -0.02 -5.03
C THR A 97 2.63 -1.19 -4.24
N VAL A 98 2.56 -2.39 -4.83
CA VAL A 98 3.17 -3.62 -4.29
C VAL A 98 4.37 -3.98 -5.16
N MET A 99 5.54 -4.13 -4.56
CA MET A 99 6.81 -4.32 -5.28
C MET A 99 7.77 -5.24 -4.56
N LEU A 100 8.73 -5.79 -5.33
CA LEU A 100 9.90 -6.45 -4.74
C LEU A 100 10.85 -5.36 -4.18
N PRO A 101 11.57 -5.61 -3.07
CA PRO A 101 12.51 -4.64 -2.50
C PRO A 101 13.60 -4.17 -3.48
N GLU A 102 13.96 -5.00 -4.45
CA GLU A 102 14.95 -4.69 -5.49
C GLU A 102 14.42 -3.72 -6.57
N GLU A 103 13.10 -3.51 -6.62
CA GLU A 103 12.43 -2.62 -7.57
C GLU A 103 12.12 -1.23 -6.96
N TYR A 104 12.56 -1.01 -5.71
CA TYR A 104 12.47 0.25 -5.00
C TYR A 104 13.79 1.03 -5.07
#